data_AF-A0A9P8VIE9-F1
#
_entry.id   AF-A0A9P8VIE9-F1
#
_cell.length_a   1.000
_cell.length_b   1.000
_cell.length_c   1.000
_cell.angle_alpha   90.00
_cell.angle_beta   90.00
_cell.angle_gamma   90.00
#
_symmetry.space_group_name_H-M   'P 1'
#
loop_
_entity.id
_entity.type
_entity.pdbx_description
1 polymer ?
#
loop_
_entity_poly.entity_id
_entity_poly.type
_entity_poly.pdbx_seq_one_letter_code
_entity_poly.pdbx_strand_id
1 'polypeptide(L)'
;MSTFHFFPILPTEIRLLVWNHSVRDPTRIVHLGQQKYSTQCWGWTKEQGVCPKAIFSATADPAILHVNEEARSVGEAYYTQAFCCPLHQSLSYPADHCVWLNFDTDIVEIASW
;
A
#
# COMPACT_ATOMS: atom_id res chain seq x y z
N MET A 1 -34.33 5.46 -17.35
CA MET A 1 -33.34 4.53 -16.77
C MET A 1 -32.13 4.51 -17.70
N SER A 2 -31.00 5.06 -17.28
CA SER A 2 -29.73 4.90 -18.01
C SER A 2 -29.05 3.63 -17.52
N THR A 3 -28.90 2.64 -18.38
CA THR A 3 -28.07 1.46 -18.09
C THR A 3 -26.61 1.85 -18.16
N PHE A 4 -25.83 1.44 -17.15
CA PHE A 4 -24.38 1.60 -17.21
C PHE A 4 -23.83 0.61 -18.25
N HIS A 5 -23.18 1.15 -19.28
CA HIS A 5 -22.54 0.33 -20.30
C HIS A 5 -21.36 -0.46 -19.70
N PHE A 6 -21.05 -1.62 -20.28
CA PHE A 6 -19.91 -2.42 -19.84
C PHE A 6 -18.63 -1.56 -19.89
N PHE A 7 -17.90 -1.47 -18.78
CA PHE A 7 -16.85 -0.46 -18.64
C PHE A 7 -15.81 -0.48 -19.78
N PRO A 8 -15.31 -1.65 -20.26
CA PRO A 8 -14.38 -1.70 -21.39
C PRO A 8 -14.89 -1.16 -22.73
N ILE A 9 -16.21 -1.01 -22.94
CA ILE A 9 -16.74 -0.45 -24.21
C ILE A 9 -16.82 1.08 -24.18
N LEU A 10 -16.54 1.70 -23.04
CA LEU A 10 -16.50 3.16 -22.94
C LEU A 10 -15.29 3.72 -23.70
N PRO A 11 -15.41 4.91 -24.33
CA PRO A 11 -14.27 5.62 -24.87
C PRO A 11 -13.17 5.80 -23.82
N THR A 12 -11.92 5.78 -24.27
CA THR A 12 -10.75 5.84 -23.39
C THR A 12 -10.79 7.08 -22.49
N GLU A 13 -11.23 8.22 -23.00
CA GLU A 13 -11.36 9.47 -22.25
C GLU A 13 -12.29 9.30 -21.04
N ILE A 14 -13.39 8.57 -21.23
CA ILE A 14 -14.36 8.31 -20.15
C ILE A 14 -13.79 7.32 -19.14
N ARG A 15 -13.11 6.26 -19.59
CA ARG A 15 -12.47 5.27 -18.69
C ARG A 15 -11.40 5.94 -17.82
N LEU A 16 -10.56 6.78 -18.43
CA LEU A 16 -9.53 7.54 -17.71
C LEU A 16 -10.14 8.55 -16.72
N LEU A 17 -11.26 9.19 -17.05
CA LEU A 17 -11.98 10.06 -16.11
C LEU A 17 -12.46 9.25 -14.89
N VAL A 18 -13.04 8.08 -15.10
CA VAL A 18 -13.49 7.20 -14.01
C VAL A 18 -12.32 6.77 -13.13
N TRP A 19 -11.19 6.36 -13.71
CA TRP A 19 -10.01 6.01 -12.93
C TRP A 19 -9.45 7.20 -12.14
N ASN A 20 -9.32 8.37 -12.75
CA ASN A 20 -8.90 9.57 -12.04
C ASN A 20 -9.83 9.93 -10.87
N HIS A 21 -11.14 9.76 -11.04
CA HIS A 21 -12.10 9.96 -9.95
C HIS A 21 -11.93 8.94 -8.82
N SER A 22 -11.65 7.67 -9.15
CA SER A 22 -11.46 6.60 -8.16
C SER A 22 -10.24 6.78 -7.25
N VAL A 23 -9.26 7.60 -7.65
CA VAL A 23 -8.08 7.89 -6.82
C VAL A 23 -8.31 8.99 -5.80
N ARG A 24 -9.18 9.96 -6.13
CA ARG A 24 -9.33 11.20 -5.35
C ARG A 24 -10.19 11.03 -4.09
N ASP A 25 -11.11 10.07 -4.12
CA ASP A 25 -12.06 9.83 -3.03
C ASP A 25 -12.23 8.32 -2.80
N PRO A 26 -12.20 7.82 -1.54
CA PRO A 26 -12.03 8.54 -0.27
C PRO A 26 -10.58 8.56 0.27
N THR A 27 -10.27 9.54 1.12
CA THR A 27 -9.11 9.50 2.03
C THR A 27 -9.09 8.19 2.82
N ARG A 28 -7.96 7.49 2.79
CA ARG A 28 -7.73 6.27 3.58
C ARG A 28 -6.72 6.52 4.69
N ILE A 29 -6.84 5.74 5.76
CA ILE A 29 -5.88 5.73 6.86
C ILE A 29 -4.92 4.55 6.64
N VAL A 30 -3.63 4.85 6.59
CA VAL A 30 -2.57 3.85 6.49
C VAL A 30 -1.96 3.65 7.86
N HIS A 31 -2.27 2.50 8.46
CA HIS A 31 -1.81 2.14 9.80
C HIS A 31 -0.42 1.54 9.73
N LEU A 32 0.54 2.20 10.36
CA LEU A 32 1.92 1.74 10.51
C LEU A 32 2.14 1.24 11.93
N GLY A 33 2.58 -0.01 12.03
CA GLY A 33 3.03 -0.62 13.27
C GLY A 33 4.56 -0.67 13.34
N GLN A 34 5.07 -0.71 14.56
CA GLN A 34 6.49 -0.96 14.80
C GLN A 34 6.66 -2.31 15.48
N GLN A 35 7.25 -3.28 14.79
CA GLN A 35 7.55 -4.59 15.36
C GLN A 35 9.00 -4.62 15.85
N LYS A 36 9.18 -4.97 17.12
CA LYS A 36 10.50 -5.39 17.60
C LYS A 36 10.76 -6.80 17.07
N TYR A 37 11.90 -7.02 16.42
CA TYR A 37 12.33 -8.40 16.14
C TYR A 37 12.52 -9.13 17.48
N SER A 38 11.62 -10.06 17.75
CA SER A 38 11.68 -10.93 18.92
C SER A 38 12.63 -12.09 18.60
N THR A 39 13.63 -12.24 19.46
CA THR A 39 14.47 -13.43 19.65
C THR A 39 15.32 -13.86 18.46
N GLN A 40 16.62 -13.62 18.62
CA GLN A 40 17.75 -14.08 17.81
C GLN A 40 18.07 -13.21 16.58
N CYS A 41 18.64 -12.04 16.84
CA CYS A 41 19.52 -11.37 15.88
C CYS A 41 20.78 -12.23 15.65
N TRP A 42 20.64 -13.34 14.90
CA TRP A 42 21.78 -14.16 14.47
C TRP A 42 22.61 -13.35 13.47
N GLY A 43 23.57 -12.59 13.96
CA GLY A 43 24.54 -11.88 13.13
C GLY A 43 24.71 -10.40 13.41
N TRP A 44 23.84 -9.78 14.22
CA TRP A 44 24.09 -8.42 14.71
C TRP A 44 24.89 -8.54 16.00
N THR A 45 26.13 -8.05 15.97
CA THR A 45 27.07 -8.16 17.08
C THR A 45 26.41 -7.64 18.37
N LYS A 46 26.55 -8.42 19.45
CA LYS A 46 26.04 -8.13 20.79
C LYS A 46 26.43 -6.74 21.33
N GLU A 47 27.33 -6.04 20.65
CA GLU A 47 27.91 -4.76 21.04
C GLU A 47 26.96 -3.56 20.84
N GLN A 48 25.87 -3.68 20.06
CA GLN A 48 24.94 -2.56 19.84
C GLN A 48 23.61 -2.64 20.58
N GLY A 49 23.28 -3.74 21.27
CA GLY A 49 22.19 -3.82 22.27
C GLY A 49 20.75 -3.47 21.82
N VAL A 50 20.53 -3.05 20.56
CA VAL A 50 19.26 -2.56 20.05
C VAL A 50 18.88 -3.40 18.85
N CYS A 51 17.87 -4.27 19.00
CA CYS A 51 17.24 -4.90 17.84
C CYS A 51 16.66 -3.80 16.94
N PRO A 52 16.94 -3.81 15.62
CA PRO A 52 16.29 -2.87 14.72
C PRO A 52 14.77 -3.06 14.83
N LYS A 53 14.05 -1.95 14.91
CA LYS A 53 12.60 -1.97 14.90
C LYS A 53 12.15 -1.84 13.46
N ALA A 54 11.46 -2.86 12.93
CA ALA A 54 10.88 -2.78 11.59
C ALA A 54 9.56 -2.02 11.64
N ILE A 55 9.33 -1.17 10.65
CA ILE A 55 8.02 -0.58 10.38
C ILE A 55 7.29 -1.53 9.44
N PHE A 56 6.04 -1.85 9.74
CA PHE A 56 5.19 -2.66 8.91
C PHE A 56 3.80 -2.02 8.79
N SER A 57 3.05 -2.42 7.77
CA SER A 57 1.65 -2.06 7.59
C SER A 57 0.84 -3.33 7.34
N ALA A 58 -0.35 -3.40 7.93
CA ALA A 58 -1.37 -4.38 7.56
C ALA A 58 -2.43 -3.78 6.62
N THR A 59 -2.28 -2.50 6.27
CA THR A 59 -3.20 -1.78 5.39
C THR A 59 -3.09 -2.36 3.98
N ALA A 60 -4.23 -2.74 3.40
CA ALA A 60 -4.27 -3.28 2.04
C ALA A 60 -3.79 -2.26 1.00
N ASP A 61 -3.25 -2.78 -0.09
CA ASP A 61 -2.82 -1.96 -1.22
C ASP A 61 -4.01 -1.22 -1.87
N PRO A 62 -3.80 0.00 -2.41
CA PRO A 62 -4.84 0.72 -3.12
C PRO A 62 -5.41 -0.12 -4.26
N ALA A 63 -6.74 -0.32 -4.27
CA ALA A 63 -7.41 -1.19 -5.24
C ALA A 63 -7.02 -0.86 -6.69
N ILE A 64 -6.89 0.44 -7.02
CA ILE A 64 -6.55 0.91 -8.37
C ILE A 64 -5.24 0.32 -8.91
N LEU A 65 -4.27 0.01 -8.05
CA LEU A 65 -2.99 -0.59 -8.44
C LEU A 65 -3.11 -2.08 -8.83
N HIS A 66 -4.26 -2.70 -8.55
CA HIS A 66 -4.50 -4.14 -8.71
C HIS A 66 -5.67 -4.49 -9.63
N VAL A 67 -6.42 -3.52 -10.16
CA VAL A 67 -7.58 -3.81 -11.03
C VAL A 67 -7.14 -4.30 -12.42
N ASN A 68 -6.36 -3.51 -13.15
CA ASN A 68 -5.81 -3.82 -14.48
C ASN A 68 -4.65 -2.86 -14.80
N GLU A 69 -4.00 -3.05 -15.96
CA GLU A 69 -2.86 -2.22 -16.37
C GLU A 69 -3.19 -0.74 -16.56
N GLU A 70 -4.36 -0.42 -17.13
CA GLU A 70 -4.79 0.97 -17.34
C GLU A 70 -5.02 1.69 -16.01
N ALA A 71 -5.73 1.04 -15.10
CA ALA A 71 -5.98 1.55 -13.75
C ALA A 71 -4.65 1.74 -13.00
N ARG A 72 -3.74 0.76 -13.07
CA ARG A 72 -2.40 0.87 -12.48
C ARG A 72 -1.64 2.08 -13.02
N SER A 73 -1.61 2.28 -14.33
CA SER A 73 -0.93 3.41 -14.95
C SER A 73 -1.47 4.75 -14.44
N VAL A 74 -2.79 4.87 -14.22
CA VAL A 74 -3.38 6.06 -13.60
C VAL A 74 -3.01 6.14 -12.12
N GLY A 75 -3.09 5.03 -11.38
CA GLY A 75 -2.79 4.97 -9.94
C GLY A 75 -1.36 5.35 -9.60
N GLU A 76 -0.38 4.92 -10.39
CA GLU A 76 1.05 5.24 -10.21
C GLU A 76 1.35 6.74 -10.37
N ALA A 77 0.47 7.52 -10.99
CA ALA A 77 0.59 8.98 -11.04
C ALA A 77 0.28 9.66 -9.70
N TYR A 78 -0.40 8.96 -8.78
CA TYR A 78 -0.83 9.50 -7.48
C TYR A 78 -0.21 8.76 -6.29
N TYR A 79 0.04 7.46 -6.43
CA TYR A 79 0.59 6.63 -5.38
C TYR A 79 2.08 6.39 -5.60
N THR A 80 2.87 6.66 -4.56
CA THR A 80 4.29 6.34 -4.50
C THR A 80 4.52 5.09 -3.65
N GLN A 81 5.33 4.16 -4.13
CA GLN A 81 5.79 3.03 -3.31
C GLN A 81 6.74 3.54 -2.23
N ALA A 82 6.28 3.58 -0.97
CA ALA A 82 7.03 4.18 0.12
C ALA A 82 8.12 3.24 0.67
N PHE A 83 7.76 2.00 0.97
CA PHE A 83 8.68 0.96 1.42
C PHE A 83 8.07 -0.42 1.28
N CYS A 84 8.89 -1.47 1.27
CA CYS A 84 8.41 -2.85 1.34
C CYS A 84 8.71 -3.43 2.71
N CYS A 85 7.72 -4.12 3.27
CA CYS A 85 7.86 -4.74 4.58
C CYS A 85 8.72 -6.00 4.43
N PRO A 86 9.90 -6.08 5.06
CA PRO A 86 10.65 -7.33 5.10
C PRO A 86 9.87 -8.32 5.97
N LEU A 87 9.32 -9.37 5.36
CA LEU A 87 8.49 -10.34 6.08
C LEU A 87 9.25 -11.00 7.24
N HIS A 88 8.59 -11.07 8.39
CA HIS A 88 8.75 -12.19 9.31
C HIS A 88 7.93 -13.35 8.73
N GLN A 89 8.53 -14.51 8.51
CA GLN A 89 7.91 -15.74 7.95
C GLN A 89 6.64 -16.23 8.67
N SER A 90 6.20 -15.58 9.76
CA SER A 90 5.07 -16.01 10.58
C SER A 90 3.73 -15.33 10.29
N LEU A 91 3.67 -14.32 9.41
CA LEU A 91 2.40 -13.71 9.02
C LEU A 91 2.07 -14.15 7.59
N SER A 92 0.88 -14.70 7.39
CA SER A 92 0.37 -15.31 6.14
C SER A 92 0.21 -14.34 4.96
N TYR A 93 1.09 -13.37 4.81
CA TYR A 93 1.08 -12.39 3.73
C TYR A 93 2.03 -12.82 2.61
N PRO A 94 1.68 -12.50 1.34
CA PRO A 94 2.53 -12.79 0.20
C PRO A 94 3.89 -12.10 0.33
N ALA A 95 4.90 -12.71 -0.29
CA ALA A 95 6.34 -12.54 -0.01
C ALA A 95 6.89 -11.09 -0.05
N ASP A 96 6.17 -10.11 -0.58
CA ASP A 96 6.64 -8.75 -0.82
C ASP A 96 5.49 -7.73 -0.69
N HIS A 97 4.97 -7.50 0.52
CA HIS A 97 3.97 -6.43 0.71
C HIS A 97 4.69 -5.07 0.74
N CYS A 98 4.42 -4.27 -0.29
CA CYS A 98 4.90 -2.89 -0.39
C CYS A 98 3.80 -1.91 -0.04
N VAL A 99 4.11 -0.96 0.84
CA VAL A 99 3.22 0.11 1.23
C VAL A 99 3.27 1.20 0.17
N TRP A 100 2.15 1.39 -0.51
CA TRP A 100 1.92 2.51 -1.41
C TRP A 100 1.27 3.65 -0.65
N LEU A 101 1.63 4.90 -0.91
CA LEU A 101 1.07 6.10 -0.27
C LEU A 101 0.75 7.17 -1.32
N ASN A 102 -0.44 7.76 -1.20
CA ASN A 102 -0.74 9.04 -1.82
C ASN A 102 -0.52 10.13 -0.77
N PHE A 103 0.57 10.89 -0.89
CA PHE A 103 0.97 11.88 0.11
C PHE A 103 0.03 13.11 0.18
N ASP A 104 -0.82 13.31 -0.82
CA ASP A 104 -1.77 14.43 -0.84
C ASP A 104 -3.06 14.09 -0.08
N THR A 105 -3.45 12.82 -0.03
CA THR A 105 -4.77 12.41 0.49
C THR A 105 -4.72 11.39 1.62
N ASP A 106 -3.70 10.53 1.69
CA ASP A 106 -3.63 9.48 2.70
C ASP A 106 -3.26 10.06 4.07
N ILE A 107 -3.88 9.54 5.12
CA ILE A 107 -3.52 9.84 6.51
C ILE A 107 -2.68 8.69 7.02
N VAL A 108 -1.44 8.98 7.44
CA VAL A 108 -0.56 7.97 8.04
C VAL A 108 -0.74 8.00 9.56
N GLU A 109 -1.16 6.87 10.13
CA GLU A 109 -1.28 6.69 11.58
C GLU A 109 -0.19 5.74 12.07
N ILE A 110 0.67 6.21 12.96
CA ILE A 110 1.74 5.41 13.54
C ILE A 110 1.33 4.99 14.96
N ALA A 111 1.10 3.69 15.14
CA ALA A 111 0.75 3.13 16.44
C ALA A 111 1.96 2.44 17.10
N SER A 112 2.23 2.79 18.35
CA SER A 112 3.20 2.11 19.21
C SER A 112 2.46 1.08 20.08
N TRP A 113 2.52 -0.19 19.69
CA TRP A 113 2.05 -1.33 20.49
C TRP A 113 3.21 -2.00 21.24
#